data_AF-A0A542ZFU2-F1
#
_entry.id   AF-A0A542ZFU2-F1
#
_cell.length_a   1.000
_cell.length_b   1.000
_cell.length_c   1.000
_cell.angle_alpha   90.00
_cell.angle_beta   90.00
_cell.angle_gamma   90.00
#
_symmetry.space_group_name_H-M   'P 1'
#
loop_
_entity.id
_entity.type
_entity.pdbx_description
1 polymer ?
#
loop_
_entity_poly.entity_id
_entity_poly.type
_entity_poly.pdbx_seq_one_letter_code
_entity_poly.pdbx_strand_id
1 'polypeptide(L)'
;MRARLHRAPAALAAVGSVLALAACGPAAAPAAEGSTSSSTAAPTPTTTTITSVPSPTSATTTTTAAARQARPGTEMLAPVPRAGAEPRVRFPANAAAVGAGANARVSAVPDAVWSRMVGYSWTPGCPVGRADLRYVTVNFWGFDGKRSRGAVVVHAAIATRTAQAFTHLYDQRFRIRQMRVMDRTWGHNPKGPGANDYAAMDADNTSAFNCRYVGGQEERKQYSGHAYGRAIDVNDWENPYRDEQGRIWPDQWFVTHRSPAAGVFAGSGSAAVRAFTGLGFRWGGLWAAPDYQHFEVSR
;
A
#
# COMPACT_ATOMS: atom_id res chain seq x y z
N MET A 1 -71.42 44.37 -20.21
CA MET A 1 -70.73 45.23 -19.21
C MET A 1 -69.23 45.18 -19.52
N ARG A 2 -68.65 46.06 -20.36
CA ARG A 2 -67.82 47.26 -20.03
C ARG A 2 -67.04 47.09 -18.71
N ALA A 3 -65.71 47.23 -18.57
CA ALA A 3 -64.67 48.05 -19.23
C ALA A 3 -63.27 47.36 -19.08
N ARG A 4 -62.33 47.37 -20.06
CA ARG A 4 -61.24 48.34 -20.39
C ARG A 4 -60.37 48.76 -19.17
N LEU A 5 -59.11 48.30 -19.04
CA LEU A 5 -57.82 48.78 -19.62
C LEU A 5 -57.03 49.71 -18.67
N HIS A 6 -55.75 49.39 -18.40
CA HIS A 6 -54.53 50.26 -18.41
C HIS A 6 -53.36 49.58 -17.67
N ARG A 7 -52.28 49.19 -18.36
CA ARG A 7 -51.01 49.88 -18.70
C ARG A 7 -49.91 49.72 -17.63
N ALA A 8 -48.73 49.29 -18.11
CA ALA A 8 -47.46 48.99 -17.42
C ALA A 8 -46.58 50.26 -17.17
N PRO A 9 -45.23 50.26 -17.02
CA PRO A 9 -44.20 49.30 -16.52
C PRO A 9 -43.13 49.96 -15.56
N ALA A 10 -41.98 49.28 -15.33
CA ALA A 10 -40.65 49.72 -14.80
C ALA A 10 -40.44 49.61 -13.26
N ALA A 11 -39.26 49.28 -12.70
CA ALA A 11 -37.89 49.51 -13.16
C ALA A 11 -36.83 48.52 -12.59
N LEU A 12 -35.65 48.58 -13.24
CA LEU A 12 -34.34 47.98 -13.01
C LEU A 12 -33.79 47.97 -11.57
N ALA A 13 -32.94 46.97 -11.27
CA ALA A 13 -31.64 47.20 -10.63
C ALA A 13 -30.63 46.09 -11.01
N ALA A 14 -29.63 46.45 -11.81
CA ALA A 14 -28.43 45.66 -12.08
C ALA A 14 -27.31 46.18 -11.17
N VAL A 15 -26.59 45.29 -10.50
CA VAL A 15 -25.34 45.64 -9.80
C VAL A 15 -24.18 45.03 -10.59
N GLY A 16 -23.47 45.90 -11.31
CA GLY A 16 -22.20 45.59 -11.95
C GLY A 16 -21.06 45.63 -10.93
N SER A 17 -20.18 44.63 -10.97
CA SER A 17 -18.90 44.68 -10.28
C SER A 17 -17.83 45.22 -11.22
N VAL A 18 -17.11 46.23 -10.74
CA VAL A 18 -16.09 47.02 -11.43
C VAL A 18 -14.74 46.29 -11.41
N LEU A 19 -14.10 46.22 -12.58
CA LEU A 19 -12.68 45.94 -12.76
C LEU A 19 -11.83 47.07 -12.18
N ALA A 20 -10.74 46.73 -11.47
CA ALA A 20 -9.58 47.61 -11.34
C ALA A 20 -8.31 46.82 -11.69
N LEU A 21 -7.78 47.11 -12.88
CA LEU A 21 -6.41 46.84 -13.30
C LEU A 21 -5.50 47.93 -12.74
N ALA A 22 -4.36 47.56 -12.16
CA ALA A 22 -3.19 48.43 -12.04
C ALA A 22 -1.92 47.60 -12.21
N ALA A 23 -0.99 48.15 -12.99
CA ALA A 23 0.16 47.51 -13.61
C ALA A 23 1.50 48.08 -13.08
N CYS A 24 2.61 47.43 -13.50
CA CYS A 24 4.04 47.82 -13.39
C CYS A 24 4.62 47.84 -11.97
N GLY A 25 5.86 47.42 -11.67
CA GLY A 25 7.08 47.09 -12.41
C GLY A 25 8.24 46.99 -11.38
N PRO A 26 9.48 46.64 -11.76
CA PRO A 26 10.40 45.81 -10.96
C PRO A 26 11.55 46.56 -10.26
N ALA A 27 12.17 45.94 -9.25
CA ALA A 27 13.55 46.14 -8.71
C ALA A 27 13.62 45.49 -7.30
N ALA A 28 14.69 44.95 -6.74
CA ALA A 28 16.06 44.64 -7.12
C ALA A 28 16.63 43.71 -6.02
N ALA A 29 17.63 42.89 -6.35
CA ALA A 29 18.48 42.18 -5.38
C ALA A 29 19.52 43.11 -4.75
N PRO A 30 20.12 42.71 -3.61
CA PRO A 30 21.54 42.29 -3.60
C PRO A 30 21.73 40.96 -2.81
N ALA A 31 22.64 40.04 -3.16
CA ALA A 31 24.11 40.03 -2.94
C ALA A 31 24.49 40.37 -1.47
N ALA A 32 25.37 39.69 -0.72
CA ALA A 32 26.40 38.70 -1.00
C ALA A 32 26.81 37.98 0.31
N GLU A 33 27.43 36.81 0.15
CA GLU A 33 28.67 36.32 0.79
C GLU A 33 28.88 36.33 2.32
N GLY A 34 29.40 35.20 2.79
CA GLY A 34 29.91 35.01 4.15
C GLY A 34 30.49 33.61 4.35
N SER A 35 31.55 33.28 3.61
CA SER A 35 32.40 32.11 3.83
C SER A 35 33.10 32.18 5.20
N THR A 36 33.26 31.04 5.88
CA THR A 36 34.53 30.69 6.54
C THR A 36 34.54 29.21 6.94
N SER A 37 35.33 28.45 6.19
CA SER A 37 35.94 27.19 6.58
C SER A 37 37.01 27.41 7.65
N SER A 38 37.13 26.52 8.62
CA SER A 38 38.39 26.27 9.35
C SER A 38 38.43 24.84 9.89
N SER A 39 39.15 24.01 9.15
CA SER A 39 39.82 22.79 9.60
C SER A 39 40.76 23.10 10.78
N THR A 40 41.05 22.12 11.66
CA THR A 40 42.40 21.51 11.79
C THR A 40 42.56 20.63 13.04
N ALA A 41 43.16 19.46 12.79
CA ALA A 41 44.04 18.62 13.62
C ALA A 41 43.47 17.81 14.80
N ALA A 42 43.44 16.50 14.55
CA ALA A 42 43.64 15.44 15.53
C ALA A 42 45.08 15.44 16.08
N PRO A 43 45.30 15.10 17.35
CA PRO A 43 46.61 14.72 17.86
C PRO A 43 46.89 13.22 17.73
N THR A 44 48.17 12.95 17.48
CA THR A 44 48.94 11.72 17.30
C THR A 44 48.73 10.65 18.39
N PRO A 45 48.82 9.34 18.06
CA PRO A 45 48.67 8.27 19.03
C PRO A 45 49.93 8.09 19.90
N THR A 46 49.75 8.07 21.22
CA THR A 46 50.77 7.66 22.18
C THR A 46 50.89 6.14 22.19
N THR A 47 52.09 5.63 21.90
CA THR A 47 52.45 4.22 22.01
C THR A 47 52.59 3.83 23.48
N THR A 48 51.63 3.06 24.01
CA THR A 48 51.75 2.43 25.32
C THR A 48 52.13 0.97 25.13
N THR A 49 53.37 0.64 25.51
CA THR A 49 53.86 -0.74 25.65
C THR A 49 53.15 -1.39 26.83
N ILE A 50 52.31 -2.40 26.57
CA ILE A 50 51.75 -3.27 27.61
C ILE A 50 52.19 -4.70 27.33
N THR A 51 52.96 -5.22 28.28
CA THR A 51 53.44 -6.59 28.42
C THR A 51 52.26 -7.56 28.48
N SER A 52 52.18 -8.51 27.53
CA SER A 52 51.19 -9.58 27.54
C SER A 52 51.64 -10.74 28.43
N VAL A 53 50.79 -11.10 29.39
CA VAL A 53 50.87 -12.35 30.17
C VAL A 53 50.09 -13.44 29.41
N PRO A 54 50.60 -14.66 29.24
CA PRO A 54 49.86 -15.71 28.55
C PRO A 54 48.81 -16.33 29.49
N SER A 55 47.55 -16.35 29.03
CA SER A 55 46.46 -17.14 29.61
C SER A 55 46.25 -18.44 28.82
N PRO A 56 45.75 -19.52 29.45
CA PRO A 56 45.91 -20.88 28.97
C PRO A 56 45.04 -21.24 27.75
N THR A 57 45.62 -22.10 26.92
CA THR A 57 45.09 -22.70 25.71
C THR A 57 43.79 -23.46 25.98
N SER A 58 42.65 -22.93 25.50
CA SER A 58 41.46 -23.73 25.23
C SER A 58 41.54 -24.22 23.79
N ALA A 59 41.63 -25.53 23.62
CA ALA A 59 41.63 -26.19 22.33
C ALA A 59 40.28 -25.98 21.63
N THR A 60 40.26 -25.14 20.60
CA THR A 60 39.12 -25.02 19.69
C THR A 60 39.19 -26.16 18.69
N THR A 61 38.34 -27.17 18.87
CA THR A 61 38.06 -28.18 17.85
C THR A 61 37.57 -27.47 16.58
N THR A 62 38.43 -27.41 15.57
CA THR A 62 38.09 -26.84 14.27
C THR A 62 37.29 -27.89 13.51
N THR A 63 35.97 -27.93 13.74
CA THR A 63 35.08 -28.69 12.86
C THR A 63 34.91 -27.88 11.58
N THR A 64 35.72 -28.21 10.57
CA THR A 64 35.57 -27.70 9.21
C THR A 64 34.24 -28.23 8.65
N ALA A 65 33.15 -27.52 8.94
CA ALA A 65 31.87 -27.75 8.30
C ALA A 65 32.00 -27.29 6.85
N ALA A 66 32.16 -28.26 5.94
CA ALA A 66 32.12 -28.04 4.51
C ALA A 66 30.87 -27.21 4.17
N ALA A 67 31.08 -26.00 3.64
CA ALA A 67 30.03 -25.12 3.18
C ALA A 67 29.28 -25.79 2.01
N ARG A 68 28.19 -26.47 2.33
CA ARG A 68 27.25 -26.98 1.34
C ARG A 68 26.63 -25.77 0.65
N GLN A 69 27.03 -25.51 -0.59
CA GLN A 69 26.42 -24.46 -1.40
C GLN A 69 24.90 -24.66 -1.42
N ALA A 70 24.18 -23.66 -0.90
CA ALA A 70 22.73 -23.68 -0.87
C ALA A 70 22.19 -23.76 -2.30
N ARG A 71 21.26 -24.69 -2.54
CA ARG A 71 20.58 -24.77 -3.83
C ARG A 71 19.92 -23.41 -4.12
N PRO A 72 20.01 -22.85 -5.34
CA PRO A 72 19.23 -21.67 -5.70
C PRO A 72 17.75 -22.00 -5.51
N GLY A 73 17.12 -21.37 -4.51
CA GLY A 73 15.73 -21.64 -4.11
C GLY A 73 15.48 -21.90 -2.62
N THR A 74 16.51 -21.99 -1.77
CA THR A 74 16.35 -22.28 -0.32
C THR A 74 16.42 -21.04 0.58
N GLU A 75 16.42 -19.83 0.04
CA GLU A 75 16.42 -18.62 0.86
C GLU A 75 15.10 -18.51 1.63
N MET A 76 15.21 -18.47 2.96
CA MET A 76 14.12 -18.30 3.91
C MET A 76 14.56 -17.25 4.91
N LEU A 77 13.68 -16.30 5.20
CA LEU A 77 13.91 -15.32 6.24
C LEU A 77 13.50 -15.89 7.60
N ALA A 78 13.98 -15.31 8.70
CA ALA A 78 13.44 -15.65 10.01
C ALA A 78 11.91 -15.43 10.03
N PRO A 79 11.13 -16.36 10.61
CA PRO A 79 9.71 -16.12 10.86
C PRO A 79 9.54 -14.89 11.74
N VAL A 80 8.49 -14.12 11.49
CA VAL A 80 8.13 -12.98 12.32
C VAL A 80 7.51 -13.52 13.63
N PRO A 81 8.04 -13.16 14.81
CA PRO A 81 7.41 -13.52 16.07
C PRO A 81 6.03 -12.88 16.18
N ARG A 82 5.07 -13.59 16.77
CA ARG A 82 3.76 -13.01 17.08
C ARG A 82 3.92 -11.91 18.11
N ALA A 83 3.61 -10.68 17.74
CA ALA A 83 3.78 -9.52 18.60
C ALA A 83 2.41 -8.91 18.96
N GLY A 84 1.78 -9.40 20.04
CA GLY A 84 0.63 -8.75 20.70
C GLY A 84 -0.71 -8.72 19.94
N ALA A 85 -0.71 -8.33 18.67
CA ALA A 85 -1.86 -8.29 17.77
C ALA A 85 -1.53 -9.07 16.49
N GLU A 86 -2.27 -10.15 16.27
CA GLU A 86 -2.20 -10.98 15.07
C GLU A 86 -3.63 -11.30 14.64
N PRO A 87 -3.88 -11.53 13.34
CA PRO A 87 -5.17 -12.01 12.89
C PRO A 87 -5.61 -13.23 13.70
N ARG A 88 -6.85 -13.22 14.17
CA ARG A 88 -7.43 -14.36 14.90
C ARG A 88 -7.61 -15.58 14.00
N VAL A 89 -7.63 -15.36 12.68
CA VAL A 89 -7.71 -16.42 11.69
C VAL A 89 -6.41 -17.22 11.63
N ARG A 90 -6.52 -18.50 11.23
CA ARG A 90 -5.35 -19.34 11.00
C ARG A 90 -4.49 -18.78 9.86
N PHE A 91 -3.17 -18.83 10.05
CA PHE A 91 -2.22 -18.50 8.98
C PHE A 91 -2.52 -19.30 7.70
N PRO A 92 -2.63 -18.65 6.54
CA PRO A 92 -3.09 -19.28 5.31
C PRO A 92 -2.04 -20.23 4.72
N ALA A 93 -2.51 -21.30 4.08
CA ALA A 93 -1.66 -22.09 3.19
C ALA A 93 -1.51 -21.34 1.86
N ASN A 94 -0.38 -20.67 1.68
CA ASN A 94 -0.06 -19.95 0.45
C ASN A 94 0.54 -20.90 -0.60
N ALA A 95 0.36 -20.57 -1.89
CA ALA A 95 1.04 -21.27 -2.96
C ALA A 95 2.55 -21.04 -2.86
N ALA A 96 3.37 -22.04 -3.23
CA ALA A 96 4.82 -21.88 -3.24
C ALA A 96 5.27 -20.88 -4.32
N ALA A 97 6.34 -20.12 -4.03
CA ALA A 97 6.96 -19.26 -5.04
C ALA A 97 7.47 -20.05 -6.25
N VAL A 98 7.50 -19.39 -7.41
CA VAL A 98 8.01 -19.97 -8.66
C VAL A 98 9.19 -19.16 -9.20
N GLY A 99 10.23 -19.83 -9.67
CA GLY A 99 11.42 -19.17 -10.23
C GLY A 99 12.16 -18.26 -9.24
N ALA A 100 13.03 -17.40 -9.78
CA ALA A 100 13.81 -16.45 -9.01
C ALA A 100 13.07 -15.12 -8.76
N GLY A 101 13.45 -14.44 -7.67
CA GLY A 101 12.98 -13.10 -7.32
C GLY A 101 11.46 -13.00 -7.14
N ALA A 102 10.93 -11.80 -7.34
CA ALA A 102 9.50 -11.51 -7.31
C ALA A 102 8.73 -12.28 -8.39
N ASN A 103 9.35 -12.65 -9.53
CA ASN A 103 8.69 -13.33 -10.64
C ASN A 103 7.29 -12.74 -10.97
N ALA A 104 7.22 -11.41 -11.02
CA ALA A 104 5.99 -10.69 -11.25
C ALA A 104 5.53 -10.89 -12.70
N ARG A 105 4.24 -11.19 -12.90
CA ARG A 105 3.66 -11.37 -14.23
C ARG A 105 2.30 -10.72 -14.31
N VAL A 106 2.06 -10.06 -15.45
CA VAL A 106 0.78 -9.46 -15.80
C VAL A 106 0.17 -10.27 -16.94
N SER A 107 -1.09 -10.68 -16.79
CA SER A 107 -1.84 -11.36 -17.85
C SER A 107 -3.28 -10.85 -17.91
N ALA A 108 -4.01 -11.24 -18.95
CA ALA A 108 -5.47 -11.21 -18.90
C ALA A 108 -5.97 -12.05 -17.72
N VAL A 109 -7.15 -11.70 -17.17
CA VAL A 109 -7.78 -12.48 -16.10
C VAL A 109 -8.14 -13.87 -16.64
N PRO A 110 -7.57 -14.97 -16.12
CA PRO A 110 -7.88 -16.33 -16.60
C PRO A 110 -9.34 -16.71 -16.36
N ASP A 111 -9.92 -17.60 -17.19
CA ASP A 111 -11.32 -18.02 -17.05
C ASP A 111 -11.63 -18.61 -15.68
N ALA A 112 -10.71 -19.43 -15.15
CA ALA A 112 -10.84 -20.03 -13.83
C ALA A 112 -10.73 -19.03 -12.66
N VAL A 113 -10.16 -17.84 -12.88
CA VAL A 113 -10.18 -16.75 -11.90
C VAL A 113 -11.47 -15.97 -12.05
N TRP A 114 -11.82 -15.60 -13.28
CA TRP A 114 -13.02 -14.85 -13.59
C TRP A 114 -14.30 -15.55 -13.10
N SER A 115 -14.42 -16.86 -13.32
CA SER A 115 -15.59 -17.65 -12.89
C SER A 115 -15.78 -17.67 -11.37
N ARG A 116 -14.74 -17.41 -10.57
CA ARG A 116 -14.84 -17.27 -9.12
C ARG A 116 -15.18 -15.85 -8.69
N MET A 117 -14.88 -14.84 -9.52
CA MET A 117 -15.16 -13.43 -9.24
C MET A 117 -16.60 -13.05 -9.55
N VAL A 118 -17.16 -13.58 -10.65
CA VAL A 118 -18.53 -13.29 -11.09
C VAL A 118 -19.53 -13.70 -10.02
N GLY A 119 -20.44 -12.77 -9.69
CA GLY A 119 -21.41 -12.91 -8.60
C GLY A 119 -20.90 -12.39 -7.25
N TYR A 120 -19.59 -12.19 -7.10
CA TYR A 120 -18.94 -11.78 -5.85
C TYR A 120 -18.25 -10.44 -6.05
N SER A 121 -16.93 -10.43 -6.27
CA SER A 121 -16.16 -9.20 -6.50
C SER A 121 -16.50 -8.51 -7.81
N TRP A 122 -17.16 -9.18 -8.74
CA TRP A 122 -17.72 -8.58 -9.95
C TRP A 122 -19.18 -9.01 -10.15
N THR A 123 -20.06 -8.06 -10.44
CA THR A 123 -21.47 -8.28 -10.78
C THR A 123 -21.89 -7.35 -11.93
N PRO A 124 -23.02 -7.63 -12.62
CA PRO A 124 -23.58 -6.67 -13.57
C PRO A 124 -23.82 -5.30 -12.90
N GLY A 125 -23.38 -4.22 -13.56
CA GLY A 125 -23.42 -2.86 -13.02
C GLY A 125 -22.10 -2.35 -12.42
N CYS A 126 -21.09 -3.23 -12.31
CA CYS A 126 -19.73 -2.80 -11.97
C CYS A 126 -19.14 -1.87 -13.05
N PRO A 127 -18.36 -0.85 -12.65
CA PRO A 127 -17.92 0.20 -13.57
C PRO A 127 -16.79 -0.25 -14.53
N VAL A 128 -16.23 -1.44 -14.33
CA VAL A 128 -15.16 -2.01 -15.18
C VAL A 128 -15.47 -3.45 -15.56
N GLY A 129 -15.21 -3.79 -16.82
CA GLY A 129 -15.39 -5.13 -17.35
C GLY A 129 -14.12 -5.98 -17.27
N ARG A 130 -14.26 -7.29 -17.48
CA ARG A 130 -13.12 -8.23 -17.52
C ARG A 130 -12.00 -7.79 -18.47
N ALA A 131 -12.37 -7.22 -19.63
CA ALA A 131 -11.43 -6.78 -20.65
C ALA A 131 -10.46 -5.69 -20.16
N ASP A 132 -10.89 -4.89 -19.18
CA ASP A 132 -10.10 -3.81 -18.58
C ASP A 132 -9.32 -4.27 -17.34
N LEU A 133 -9.50 -5.52 -16.91
CA LEU A 133 -8.83 -6.07 -15.74
C LEU A 133 -7.64 -6.95 -16.13
N ARG A 134 -6.61 -6.96 -15.29
CA ARG A 134 -5.41 -7.79 -15.42
C ARG A 134 -5.16 -8.54 -14.13
N TYR A 135 -4.71 -9.77 -14.30
CA TYR A 135 -4.29 -10.64 -13.22
C TYR A 135 -2.78 -10.46 -13.02
N VAL A 136 -2.39 -9.94 -11.86
CA VAL A 136 -1.01 -9.70 -11.50
C VAL A 136 -0.62 -10.76 -10.48
N THR A 137 0.36 -11.59 -10.83
CA THR A 137 0.90 -12.63 -9.95
C THR A 137 2.31 -12.28 -9.54
N VAL A 138 2.67 -12.52 -8.28
CA VAL A 138 3.98 -12.17 -7.74
C VAL A 138 4.36 -13.11 -6.59
N ASN A 139 5.66 -13.38 -6.47
CA ASN A 139 6.21 -14.03 -5.30
C ASN A 139 6.41 -12.98 -4.20
N PHE A 140 6.17 -13.35 -2.95
CA PHE A 140 6.33 -12.48 -1.79
C PHE A 140 6.99 -13.24 -0.64
N TRP A 141 7.54 -12.51 0.33
CA TRP A 141 8.04 -13.08 1.57
C TRP A 141 6.92 -13.17 2.60
N GLY A 142 6.59 -14.40 3.02
CA GLY A 142 5.61 -14.66 4.05
C GLY A 142 6.10 -14.25 5.44
N PHE A 143 5.16 -14.01 6.37
CA PHE A 143 5.48 -13.87 7.80
C PHE A 143 6.10 -15.17 8.38
N ASP A 144 5.85 -16.32 7.76
CA ASP A 144 6.46 -17.60 8.10
C ASP A 144 7.93 -17.73 7.61
N GLY A 145 8.48 -16.69 6.99
CA GLY A 145 9.85 -16.72 6.45
C GLY A 145 9.95 -17.17 5.01
N LYS A 146 8.93 -17.83 4.47
CA LYS A 146 9.02 -18.54 3.18
C LYS A 146 8.65 -17.64 2.01
N ARG A 147 9.20 -17.96 0.84
CA ARG A 147 8.73 -17.38 -0.41
C ARG A 147 7.43 -18.05 -0.83
N SER A 148 6.38 -17.26 -0.92
CA SER A 148 5.05 -17.66 -1.37
C SER A 148 4.71 -16.99 -2.69
N ARG A 149 3.64 -17.42 -3.36
CA ARG A 149 3.08 -16.78 -4.55
C ARG A 149 1.64 -16.40 -4.30
N GLY A 150 1.28 -15.21 -4.74
CA GLY A 150 -0.07 -14.67 -4.63
C GLY A 150 -0.44 -13.88 -5.87
N ALA A 151 -1.64 -13.31 -5.84
CA ALA A 151 -2.13 -12.52 -6.94
C ALA A 151 -3.20 -11.50 -6.54
N VAL A 152 -3.23 -10.42 -7.30
CA VAL A 152 -4.29 -9.40 -7.28
C VAL A 152 -4.87 -9.21 -8.68
N VAL A 153 -6.09 -8.71 -8.74
CA VAL A 153 -6.69 -8.24 -10.00
C VAL A 153 -6.79 -6.73 -9.96
N VAL A 154 -6.31 -6.06 -11.00
CA VAL A 154 -6.28 -4.59 -11.09
C VAL A 154 -6.68 -4.14 -12.50
N HIS A 155 -6.97 -2.85 -12.67
CA HIS A 155 -7.19 -2.25 -13.98
C HIS A 155 -5.91 -2.31 -14.83
N ALA A 156 -6.06 -2.51 -16.14
CA ALA A 156 -4.96 -2.64 -17.08
C ALA A 156 -3.99 -1.44 -17.04
N ALA A 157 -4.54 -0.24 -16.85
CA ALA A 157 -3.78 1.02 -16.72
C ALA A 157 -2.79 1.06 -15.54
N ILE A 158 -2.97 0.24 -14.50
CA ILE A 158 -2.04 0.19 -13.35
C ILE A 158 -1.29 -1.13 -13.23
N ALA A 159 -1.61 -2.14 -14.04
CA ALA A 159 -1.10 -3.50 -13.86
C ALA A 159 0.43 -3.60 -13.84
N THR A 160 1.13 -2.87 -14.72
CA THR A 160 2.60 -2.83 -14.74
C THR A 160 3.16 -2.16 -13.48
N ARG A 161 2.55 -1.05 -13.03
CA ARG A 161 2.98 -0.34 -11.81
C ARG A 161 2.75 -1.21 -10.58
N THR A 162 1.63 -1.92 -10.51
CA THR A 162 1.35 -2.90 -9.46
C THR A 162 2.41 -4.01 -9.41
N ALA A 163 2.77 -4.58 -10.56
CA ALA A 163 3.82 -5.59 -10.64
C ALA A 163 5.19 -5.07 -10.16
N GLN A 164 5.53 -3.83 -10.52
CA GLN A 164 6.75 -3.15 -10.08
C GLN A 164 6.73 -2.87 -8.57
N ALA A 165 5.62 -2.37 -8.03
CA ALA A 165 5.47 -2.08 -6.60
C ALA A 165 5.70 -3.33 -5.75
N PHE A 166 5.06 -4.45 -6.11
CA PHE A 166 5.29 -5.72 -5.40
C PHE A 166 6.68 -6.31 -5.63
N THR A 167 7.31 -6.03 -6.77
CA THR A 167 8.73 -6.39 -6.97
C THR A 167 9.63 -5.62 -6.01
N HIS A 168 9.42 -4.31 -5.86
CA HIS A 168 10.15 -3.51 -4.88
C HIS A 168 9.91 -3.97 -3.43
N LEU A 169 8.67 -4.30 -3.06
CA LEU A 169 8.38 -4.88 -1.74
C LEU A 169 9.11 -6.22 -1.54
N TYR A 170 9.15 -7.08 -2.55
CA TYR A 170 9.88 -8.35 -2.50
C TYR A 170 11.37 -8.13 -2.28
N ASP A 171 11.99 -7.20 -3.02
CA ASP A 171 13.42 -6.88 -2.92
C ASP A 171 13.77 -6.27 -1.55
N GLN A 172 12.83 -5.51 -0.98
CA GLN A 172 12.92 -4.97 0.39
C GLN A 172 12.68 -6.02 1.47
N ARG A 173 12.37 -7.27 1.11
CA ARG A 173 12.00 -8.35 2.04
C ARG A 173 10.80 -7.99 2.92
N PHE A 174 9.91 -7.13 2.40
CA PHE A 174 8.66 -6.76 3.06
C PHE A 174 7.78 -8.01 3.22
N ARG A 175 7.16 -8.15 4.39
CA ARG A 175 6.36 -9.34 4.72
C ARG A 175 4.94 -9.14 4.27
N ILE A 176 4.38 -10.14 3.60
CA ILE A 176 2.97 -10.20 3.22
C ILE A 176 2.39 -11.49 3.77
N ARG A 177 1.25 -11.43 4.46
CA ARG A 177 0.64 -12.63 5.04
C ARG A 177 -0.01 -13.51 4.00
N GLN A 178 -0.81 -12.89 3.14
CA GLN A 178 -1.37 -13.50 1.96
C GLN A 178 -1.76 -12.45 0.92
N MET A 179 -1.90 -12.91 -0.31
CA MET A 179 -2.33 -12.10 -1.43
C MET A 179 -3.25 -12.95 -2.30
N ARG A 180 -4.55 -12.86 -2.02
CA ARG A 180 -5.60 -13.63 -2.68
C ARG A 180 -6.58 -12.68 -3.37
N VAL A 181 -6.98 -13.06 -4.58
CA VAL A 181 -8.01 -12.36 -5.33
C VAL A 181 -9.31 -12.35 -4.53
N MET A 182 -9.99 -11.21 -4.53
CA MET A 182 -11.35 -11.10 -4.03
C MET A 182 -12.28 -11.90 -4.96
N ASP A 183 -12.84 -12.99 -4.46
CA ASP A 183 -13.64 -13.96 -5.20
C ASP A 183 -14.65 -14.66 -4.27
N ARG A 184 -15.34 -15.68 -4.78
CA ARG A 184 -16.35 -16.45 -4.04
C ARG A 184 -15.92 -17.01 -2.68
N THR A 185 -14.63 -17.25 -2.46
CA THR A 185 -14.12 -17.82 -1.21
C THR A 185 -14.25 -16.87 -0.02
N TRP A 186 -14.38 -15.56 -0.28
CA TRP A 186 -14.66 -14.56 0.74
C TRP A 186 -16.15 -14.42 1.06
N GLY A 187 -17.05 -14.97 0.23
CA GLY A 187 -18.49 -14.73 0.33
C GLY A 187 -18.88 -13.33 -0.14
N HIS A 188 -20.15 -12.97 0.04
CA HIS A 188 -20.68 -11.67 -0.38
C HIS A 188 -20.44 -10.59 0.67
N ASN A 189 -20.23 -9.35 0.21
CA ASN A 189 -20.16 -8.21 1.10
C ASN A 189 -21.52 -8.01 1.82
N PRO A 190 -21.54 -7.95 3.16
CA PRO A 190 -22.78 -7.79 3.91
C PRO A 190 -23.43 -6.40 3.76
N LYS A 191 -22.71 -5.41 3.21
CA LYS A 191 -23.14 -4.01 3.12
C LYS A 191 -23.28 -3.48 1.69
N GLY A 192 -23.18 -4.33 0.67
CA GLY A 192 -23.30 -3.88 -0.71
C GLY A 192 -22.83 -4.90 -1.74
N PRO A 193 -22.58 -4.48 -2.99
CA PRO A 193 -21.96 -5.34 -3.98
C PRO A 193 -20.52 -5.66 -3.59
N GLY A 194 -19.97 -6.72 -4.18
CA GLY A 194 -18.59 -7.14 -3.97
C GLY A 194 -18.45 -8.40 -3.13
N ALA A 195 -17.22 -8.91 -3.09
CA ALA A 195 -16.82 -9.93 -2.15
C ALA A 195 -16.65 -9.33 -0.74
N ASN A 196 -16.74 -10.16 0.30
CA ASN A 196 -16.71 -9.71 1.69
C ASN A 196 -15.36 -9.09 2.08
N ASP A 197 -15.32 -7.77 2.06
CA ASP A 197 -14.16 -6.95 2.38
C ASP A 197 -13.76 -7.09 3.86
N TYR A 198 -14.75 -7.18 4.75
CA TYR A 198 -14.53 -7.33 6.19
C TYR A 198 -13.85 -8.67 6.51
N ALA A 199 -14.28 -9.75 5.86
CA ALA A 199 -13.62 -11.04 6.01
C ALA A 199 -12.19 -11.05 5.45
N ALA A 200 -11.93 -10.27 4.39
CA ALA A 200 -10.58 -10.12 3.84
C ALA A 200 -9.65 -9.33 4.77
N MET A 201 -10.15 -8.23 5.36
CA MET A 201 -9.42 -7.45 6.36
C MET A 201 -9.10 -8.29 7.61
N ASP A 202 -10.10 -9.01 8.15
CA ASP A 202 -9.90 -9.90 9.31
C ASP A 202 -8.89 -11.01 9.04
N ALA A 203 -8.72 -11.38 7.76
CA ALA A 203 -7.76 -12.37 7.33
C ALA A 203 -6.39 -11.79 6.93
N ASP A 204 -6.22 -10.47 6.98
CA ASP A 204 -5.00 -9.77 6.58
C ASP A 204 -4.61 -10.07 5.12
N ASN A 205 -5.58 -9.88 4.23
CA ASN A 205 -5.42 -10.18 2.82
C ASN A 205 -4.98 -8.97 2.01
N THR A 206 -3.79 -9.04 1.41
CA THR A 206 -3.42 -8.09 0.35
C THR A 206 -4.34 -8.28 -0.86
N SER A 207 -5.11 -7.25 -1.19
CA SER A 207 -6.20 -7.31 -2.16
C SER A 207 -6.23 -6.07 -3.08
N ALA A 208 -7.08 -6.09 -4.10
CA ALA A 208 -7.22 -4.96 -5.03
C ALA A 208 -8.66 -4.90 -5.57
N PHE A 209 -8.92 -5.25 -6.83
CA PHE A 209 -10.25 -5.15 -7.41
C PHE A 209 -11.32 -5.87 -6.58
N ASN A 210 -12.29 -5.09 -6.10
CA ASN A 210 -13.52 -5.53 -5.46
C ASN A 210 -14.59 -4.49 -5.79
N CYS A 211 -15.63 -4.89 -6.53
CA CYS A 211 -16.72 -4.00 -6.92
C CYS A 211 -17.65 -3.69 -5.74
N ARG A 212 -17.16 -2.85 -4.84
CA ARG A 212 -17.84 -2.45 -3.60
C ARG A 212 -17.97 -0.93 -3.47
N TYR A 213 -18.82 -0.52 -2.55
CA TYR A 213 -18.87 0.87 -2.11
C TYR A 213 -17.67 1.23 -1.22
N VAL A 214 -17.48 2.52 -0.95
CA VAL A 214 -16.51 3.02 0.03
C VAL A 214 -16.83 2.43 1.41
N GLY A 215 -15.82 1.80 2.02
CA GLY A 215 -15.97 1.15 3.33
C GLY A 215 -16.32 2.16 4.41
N GLY A 216 -17.20 1.78 5.33
CA GLY A 216 -17.66 2.66 6.41
C GLY A 216 -18.65 3.76 5.98
N GLN A 217 -18.88 3.93 4.67
CA GLN A 217 -19.80 4.91 4.07
C GLN A 217 -20.74 4.27 3.03
N GLU A 218 -21.02 2.98 3.17
CA GLU A 218 -21.75 2.20 2.16
C GLU A 218 -23.16 2.74 1.90
N GLU A 219 -23.78 3.41 2.88
CA GLU A 219 -25.09 4.06 2.72
C GLU A 219 -25.11 5.12 1.61
N ARG A 220 -23.96 5.74 1.29
CA ARG A 220 -23.82 6.72 0.21
C ARG A 220 -23.83 6.08 -1.18
N LYS A 221 -23.66 4.75 -1.26
CA LYS A 221 -23.60 3.97 -2.50
C LYS A 221 -22.58 4.49 -3.52
N GLN A 222 -21.50 5.11 -3.04
CA GLN A 222 -20.42 5.59 -3.88
C GLN A 222 -19.40 4.47 -4.08
N TYR A 223 -19.04 4.20 -5.33
CA TYR A 223 -18.04 3.18 -5.64
C TYR A 223 -16.65 3.57 -5.15
N SER A 224 -16.01 2.63 -4.44
CA SER A 224 -14.61 2.71 -4.01
C SER A 224 -13.64 2.73 -5.19
N GLY A 225 -12.41 3.20 -5.00
CA GLY A 225 -11.32 3.03 -5.97
C GLY A 225 -11.08 1.56 -6.36
N HIS A 226 -11.36 0.63 -5.43
CA HIS A 226 -11.31 -0.82 -5.67
C HIS A 226 -12.29 -1.27 -6.76
N ALA A 227 -13.46 -0.64 -6.85
CA ALA A 227 -14.46 -0.99 -7.86
C ALA A 227 -14.02 -0.63 -9.29
N TYR A 228 -13.05 0.28 -9.43
CA TYR A 228 -12.43 0.63 -10.72
C TYR A 228 -11.14 -0.13 -10.97
N GLY A 229 -10.71 -1.01 -10.05
CA GLY A 229 -9.43 -1.72 -10.11
C GLY A 229 -8.22 -0.79 -10.00
N ARG A 230 -8.37 0.39 -9.39
CA ARG A 230 -7.31 1.41 -9.30
C ARG A 230 -6.72 1.56 -7.89
N ALA A 231 -7.16 0.73 -6.97
CA ALA A 231 -6.71 0.71 -5.58
C ALA A 231 -6.19 -0.69 -5.18
N ILE A 232 -5.29 -0.71 -4.20
CA ILE A 232 -4.63 -1.89 -3.65
C ILE A 232 -4.55 -1.69 -2.13
N ASP A 233 -5.00 -2.69 -1.39
CA ASP A 233 -4.83 -2.79 0.06
C ASP A 233 -3.76 -3.85 0.35
N VAL A 234 -2.81 -3.56 1.25
CA VAL A 234 -1.71 -4.48 1.57
C VAL A 234 -1.63 -4.67 3.08
N ASN A 235 -1.71 -5.94 3.51
CA ASN A 235 -1.70 -6.40 4.90
C ASN A 235 -2.61 -5.57 5.81
N ASP A 236 -3.91 -5.71 5.60
CA ASP A 236 -4.98 -4.98 6.26
C ASP A 236 -4.86 -4.97 7.80
N TRP A 237 -4.32 -6.04 8.40
CA TRP A 237 -4.14 -6.13 9.84
C TRP A 237 -2.96 -5.31 10.35
N GLU A 238 -1.82 -5.39 9.67
CA GLU A 238 -0.64 -4.57 10.00
C GLU A 238 -0.81 -3.11 9.55
N ASN A 239 -1.75 -2.84 8.64
CA ASN A 239 -2.02 -1.52 8.07
C ASN A 239 -3.51 -1.14 8.18
N PRO A 240 -4.03 -0.91 9.40
CA PRO A 240 -5.47 -0.71 9.60
C PRO A 240 -6.05 0.50 8.86
N TYR A 241 -7.33 0.39 8.56
CA TYR A 241 -8.17 1.47 8.06
C TYR A 241 -8.94 2.13 9.20
N ARG A 242 -8.89 3.46 9.27
CA ARG A 242 -9.75 4.28 10.13
C ARG A 242 -10.75 5.08 9.28
N ASP A 243 -12.04 4.91 9.55
CA ASP A 243 -13.07 5.68 8.85
C ASP A 243 -13.28 7.09 9.42
N GLU A 244 -14.14 7.88 8.76
CA GLU A 244 -14.45 9.26 9.15
C GLU A 244 -15.11 9.35 10.54
N GLN A 245 -15.79 8.28 10.99
CA GLN A 245 -16.43 8.19 12.31
C GLN A 245 -15.46 7.69 13.39
N GLY A 246 -14.23 7.35 13.02
CA GLY A 246 -13.19 6.86 13.92
C GLY A 246 -13.28 5.37 14.26
N ARG A 247 -14.12 4.60 13.55
CA ARG A 247 -14.10 3.13 13.63
C ARG A 247 -12.87 2.61 12.89
N ILE A 248 -12.30 1.53 13.41
CA ILE A 248 -11.02 1.01 12.95
C ILE A 248 -11.17 -0.47 12.61
N TRP A 249 -10.59 -0.85 11.49
CA TRP A 249 -10.65 -2.21 10.94
C TRP A 249 -9.25 -2.68 10.54
N PRO A 250 -8.90 -3.95 10.75
CA PRO A 250 -9.58 -4.93 11.61
C PRO A 250 -9.20 -4.78 13.09
N ASP A 251 -8.06 -4.15 13.41
CA ASP A 251 -7.50 -4.07 14.77
C ASP A 251 -6.84 -2.72 15.07
N GLN A 252 -6.91 -2.28 16.33
CA GLN A 252 -6.45 -0.96 16.78
C GLN A 252 -4.96 -0.89 17.13
N TRP A 253 -4.32 -2.03 17.40
CA TRP A 253 -2.97 -2.07 17.96
C TRP A 253 -1.94 -1.39 17.05
N PHE A 254 -2.02 -1.65 15.74
CA PHE A 254 -1.11 -1.07 14.74
C PHE A 254 -1.36 0.41 14.43
N VAL A 255 -2.46 0.99 14.90
CA VAL A 255 -2.69 2.45 14.83
C VAL A 255 -1.90 3.16 15.92
N THR A 256 -1.86 2.60 17.13
CA THR A 256 -1.16 3.21 18.28
C THR A 256 0.32 2.82 18.36
N HIS A 257 0.74 1.72 17.71
CA HIS A 257 2.12 1.21 17.73
C HIS A 257 2.76 1.24 16.34
N ARG A 258 2.72 2.41 15.68
CA ARG A 258 3.13 2.59 14.28
C ARG A 258 4.65 2.73 14.08
N SER A 259 5.45 1.82 14.64
CA SER A 259 6.90 1.76 14.39
C SER A 259 7.23 0.89 13.16
N PRO A 260 8.42 1.05 12.56
CA PRO A 260 8.89 0.13 11.52
C PRO A 260 8.90 -1.33 12.01
N ALA A 261 8.05 -2.15 11.40
CA ALA A 261 7.94 -3.58 11.68
C ALA A 261 7.66 -4.37 10.39
N ALA A 262 7.74 -5.69 10.47
CA ALA A 262 7.43 -6.57 9.35
C ALA A 262 6.00 -6.35 8.86
N GLY A 263 5.84 -6.06 7.57
CA GLY A 263 4.52 -5.88 6.95
C GLY A 263 3.84 -4.53 7.23
N VAL A 264 4.51 -3.60 7.94
CA VAL A 264 3.95 -2.30 8.32
C VAL A 264 4.47 -1.17 7.42
N PHE A 265 3.55 -0.36 6.91
CA PHE A 265 3.86 0.95 6.31
C PHE A 265 4.00 2.03 7.39
N ALA A 266 5.20 2.18 7.94
CA ALA A 266 5.43 3.04 9.10
C ALA A 266 5.34 4.56 8.82
N GLY A 267 5.41 4.98 7.55
CA GLY A 267 5.31 6.40 7.19
C GLY A 267 5.66 6.68 5.73
N SER A 268 5.34 7.88 5.26
CA SER A 268 5.54 8.31 3.87
C SER A 268 6.99 8.29 3.42
N GLY A 269 7.93 8.49 4.35
CA GLY A 269 9.37 8.38 4.13
C GLY A 269 9.91 6.95 4.19
N SER A 270 9.08 5.91 4.38
CA SER A 270 9.55 4.52 4.40
C SER A 270 9.80 3.99 2.99
N ALA A 271 10.75 3.07 2.86
CA ALA A 271 11.04 2.42 1.58
C ALA A 271 9.83 1.63 1.03
N ALA A 272 9.05 1.01 1.94
CA ALA A 272 7.86 0.25 1.59
C ALA A 272 6.74 1.13 1.03
N VAL A 273 6.48 2.30 1.62
CA VAL A 273 5.51 3.26 1.04
C VAL A 273 6.03 3.80 -0.30
N ARG A 274 7.33 4.11 -0.41
CA ARG A 274 7.94 4.56 -1.68
C ARG A 274 7.91 3.51 -2.80
N ALA A 275 7.81 2.23 -2.47
CA ALA A 275 7.63 1.18 -3.48
C ALA A 275 6.37 1.39 -4.34
N PHE A 276 5.34 2.01 -3.76
CA PHE A 276 4.13 2.41 -4.48
C PHE A 276 4.18 3.88 -4.90
N THR A 277 4.51 4.79 -3.98
CA THR A 277 4.39 6.23 -4.27
C THR A 277 5.38 6.73 -5.32
N GLY A 278 6.57 6.09 -5.43
CA GLY A 278 7.52 6.33 -6.52
C GLY A 278 7.00 5.93 -7.91
N LEU A 279 5.94 5.13 -7.96
CA LEU A 279 5.27 4.69 -9.19
C LEU A 279 3.97 5.46 -9.46
N GLY A 280 3.71 6.55 -8.73
CA GLY A 280 2.57 7.44 -8.92
C GLY A 280 1.31 7.04 -8.15
N PHE A 281 1.38 6.07 -7.24
CA PHE A 281 0.30 5.84 -6.29
C PHE A 281 0.28 6.92 -5.21
N ARG A 282 -0.91 7.28 -4.75
CA ARG A 282 -1.14 8.03 -3.52
C ARG A 282 -1.36 7.04 -2.39
N TRP A 283 -0.87 7.36 -1.21
CA TRP A 283 -1.02 6.51 -0.02
C TRP A 283 -2.11 7.08 0.90
N GLY A 284 -3.07 6.24 1.30
CA GLY A 284 -4.18 6.60 2.16
C GLY A 284 -3.78 6.93 3.60
N GLY A 285 -2.59 6.51 4.03
CA GLY A 285 -2.05 6.85 5.36
C GLY A 285 -1.79 8.35 5.58
N LEU A 286 -1.91 9.18 4.54
CA LEU A 286 -1.82 10.64 4.61
C LEU A 286 -3.18 11.35 4.74
N TRP A 287 -4.28 10.62 4.73
CA TRP A 287 -5.61 11.20 4.89
C TRP A 287 -5.90 11.57 6.35
N ALA A 288 -6.84 12.50 6.57
CA ALA A 288 -7.25 12.91 7.92
C ALA A 288 -7.84 11.74 8.73
N ALA A 289 -8.61 10.87 8.07
CA ALA A 289 -8.95 9.54 8.55
C ALA A 289 -8.04 8.55 7.79
N PRO A 290 -6.93 8.09 8.41
CA PRO A 290 -5.90 7.36 7.68
C PRO A 290 -6.37 5.97 7.26
N ASP A 291 -6.02 5.62 6.03
CA ASP A 291 -6.18 4.29 5.47
C ASP A 291 -4.79 3.72 5.15
N TYR A 292 -4.17 3.05 6.12
CA TYR A 292 -2.75 2.71 6.01
C TYR A 292 -2.46 1.60 4.98
N GLN A 293 -3.42 0.72 4.73
CA GLN A 293 -3.35 -0.35 3.74
C GLN A 293 -3.43 0.19 2.32
N HIS A 294 -4.12 1.33 2.13
CA HIS A 294 -4.63 1.75 0.83
C HIS A 294 -3.62 2.52 -0.01
N PHE A 295 -3.48 2.08 -1.27
CA PHE A 295 -2.78 2.79 -2.32
C PHE A 295 -3.67 2.92 -3.54
N GLU A 296 -3.77 4.12 -4.11
CA GLU A 296 -4.57 4.34 -5.31
C GLU A 296 -3.91 5.26 -6.32
N VAL A 297 -4.32 5.14 -7.58
CA VAL A 297 -4.09 6.18 -8.58
C VAL A 297 -5.38 6.96 -8.83
N SER A 298 -5.25 8.25 -9.12
CA SER A 298 -6.38 9.08 -9.54
C SER A 298 -7.12 8.46 -10.73
N ARG A 299 -8.43 8.73 -10.81
CA ARG A 299 -9.29 8.30 -11.93
C ARG A 299 -8.93 9.05 -13.22
#